data_AF-A0A839E2D7-F1
#
_entry.id   AF-A0A839E2D7-F1
#
_cell.length_a   1.000
_cell.length_b   1.000
_cell.length_c   1.000
_cell.angle_alpha   90.00
_cell.angle_beta   90.00
_cell.angle_gamma   90.00
#
_symmetry.space_group_name_H-M   'P 1'
#
loop_
_entity.id
_entity.type
_entity.pdbx_description
1 polymer ?
#
loop_
_entity_poly.entity_id
_entity_poly.type
_entity_poly.pdbx_seq_one_letter_code
_entity_poly.pdbx_strand_id
1 'polypeptide(L)'
;MSYRYYLADAVFVAGLEADATLLDGIHEAVNSPAFPLYLGRRSCPPTGIVSLGIRPGTLADVLRQEKWHASEHHQRRTRVKRVELPFVRDAVNAGERGDIIRDLPLSFDPERREYDWRTMVHEPAVVVDNPFGVTDAPPPGSAHEPMTLLEAR
;
A
#
# COMPACT_ATOMS: atom_id res chain seq x y z
N MET A 1 -20.46 9.00 -21.70
CA MET A 1 -20.14 9.49 -20.33
C MET A 1 -19.20 8.49 -19.69
N SER A 2 -18.10 8.91 -19.07
CA SER A 2 -17.18 8.01 -18.36
C SER A 2 -17.19 8.35 -16.87
N TYR A 3 -17.44 7.38 -16.01
CA TYR A 3 -17.33 7.54 -14.56
C TYR A 3 -15.92 7.18 -14.10
N ARG A 4 -15.34 8.00 -13.23
CA ARG A 4 -14.00 7.82 -12.68
C ARG A 4 -14.07 7.95 -11.18
N TYR A 5 -13.68 6.89 -10.49
CA TYR A 5 -13.63 6.84 -9.04
C TYR A 5 -12.22 7.16 -8.56
N TYR A 6 -12.14 7.85 -7.43
CA TYR A 6 -10.90 8.28 -6.79
C TYR A 6 -10.97 7.93 -5.31
N LEU A 7 -9.83 7.56 -4.73
CA LEU A 7 -9.67 7.47 -3.29
C LEU A 7 -9.19 8.83 -2.77
N ALA A 8 -9.86 9.35 -1.74
CA ALA A 8 -9.54 10.62 -1.09
C ALA A 8 -9.03 10.39 0.33
N ASP A 9 -8.16 11.27 0.81
CA ASP A 9 -7.59 11.26 2.17
C ASP A 9 -6.94 9.93 2.59
N ALA A 10 -6.35 9.21 1.62
CA ALA A 10 -5.65 7.95 1.86
C ALA A 10 -4.12 8.13 1.79
N VAL A 11 -3.42 7.36 2.62
CA VAL A 11 -1.96 7.28 2.65
C VAL A 11 -1.57 5.82 2.52
N PHE A 12 -0.61 5.55 1.64
CA PHE A 12 -0.04 4.22 1.43
C PHE A 12 1.46 4.27 1.69
N VAL A 13 2.00 3.19 2.26
CA VAL A 13 3.43 2.93 2.28
C VAL A 13 3.67 1.75 1.36
N ALA A 14 4.54 1.94 0.37
CA ALA A 14 5.00 0.88 -0.52
C ALA A 14 6.49 0.68 -0.31
N GLY A 15 6.93 -0.57 -0.33
CA GLY A 15 8.35 -0.93 -0.30
C GLY A 15 8.73 -1.73 -1.53
N LEU A 16 10.01 -1.62 -1.91
CA LEU A 16 10.63 -2.38 -2.98
C LEU A 16 11.85 -3.09 -2.40
N GLU A 17 12.01 -4.36 -2.75
CA GLU A 17 13.17 -5.16 -2.36
C GLU A 17 13.95 -5.54 -3.63
N ALA A 18 15.22 -5.15 -3.67
CA ALA A 18 16.13 -5.38 -4.77
C ALA A 18 17.58 -5.22 -4.28
N ASP A 19 18.55 -5.39 -5.18
CA ASP A 19 19.94 -5.05 -4.88
C ASP A 19 20.12 -3.55 -4.66
N ALA A 20 21.18 -3.18 -3.93
CA ALA A 20 21.45 -1.80 -3.55
C ALA A 20 21.56 -0.85 -4.75
N THR A 21 22.19 -1.31 -5.84
CA THR A 21 22.40 -0.46 -7.03
C THR A 21 21.07 -0.07 -7.66
N LEU A 22 20.14 -1.02 -7.78
CA LEU A 22 18.82 -0.74 -8.31
C LEU A 22 18.00 0.15 -7.37
N LEU A 23 18.04 -0.10 -6.07
CA LEU A 23 17.34 0.73 -5.09
C LEU A 23 17.85 2.17 -5.06
N ASP A 24 19.17 2.38 -5.11
CA ASP A 24 19.80 3.70 -5.17
C ASP A 24 19.36 4.46 -6.43
N GLY A 25 19.39 3.80 -7.59
CA GLY A 25 18.94 4.39 -8.85
C GLY A 25 17.46 4.80 -8.83
N ILE A 26 16.59 3.95 -8.26
CA ILE A 26 15.16 4.27 -8.12
C ILE A 26 14.97 5.43 -7.13
N HIS A 27 15.67 5.43 -6.00
CA HIS A 27 15.59 6.48 -5.00
C HIS A 27 15.98 7.84 -5.59
N GLU A 28 17.09 7.90 -6.33
CA GLU A 28 17.53 9.12 -7.02
C GLU A 28 16.51 9.57 -8.07
N ALA A 29 16.01 8.65 -8.90
CA ALA A 29 15.03 8.97 -9.94
C ALA A 29 13.70 9.49 -9.38
N VAL A 30 13.26 9.02 -8.21
CA VAL A 30 12.06 9.54 -7.54
C VAL A 30 12.28 10.92 -6.93
N ASN A 31 13.49 11.20 -6.43
CA ASN A 31 13.83 12.50 -5.85
C ASN A 31 14.12 13.58 -6.90
N SER A 32 14.63 13.20 -8.07
CA SER A 32 14.90 14.10 -9.20
C SER A 32 14.28 13.56 -10.50
N PRO A 33 12.94 13.52 -10.60
CA PRO A 33 12.27 12.83 -11.69
C PRO A 33 12.33 13.61 -13.00
N ALA A 34 12.65 12.91 -14.09
CA ALA A 34 12.64 13.49 -15.44
C ALA A 34 11.22 13.86 -15.93
N PHE A 35 10.18 13.25 -15.35
CA PHE A 35 8.78 13.51 -15.65
C PHE A 35 7.99 13.81 -14.35
N PRO A 36 6.93 14.64 -14.39
CA PRO A 36 6.11 14.87 -13.22
C PRO A 36 5.51 13.57 -12.65
N LEU A 37 5.63 13.38 -11.33
CA LEU A 37 5.06 12.23 -10.63
C LEU A 37 3.55 12.40 -10.40
N TYR A 38 2.80 11.30 -10.47
CA TYR A 38 1.35 11.26 -10.21
C TYR A 38 0.94 9.92 -9.59
N LEU A 39 -0.08 9.95 -8.72
CA LEU A 39 -0.62 8.77 -8.06
C LEU A 39 -1.77 8.20 -8.90
N GLY A 40 -1.41 7.40 -9.91
CA GLY A 40 -2.35 6.75 -10.84
C GLY A 40 -2.80 7.64 -11.99
N ARG A 41 -3.48 8.77 -11.72
CA ARG A 41 -3.95 9.71 -12.75
C ARG A 41 -3.21 11.05 -12.62
N ARG A 42 -2.95 11.73 -13.75
CA ARG A 42 -2.26 13.05 -13.79
C ARG A 42 -2.94 14.14 -12.94
N SER A 43 -4.23 14.00 -12.64
CA SER A 43 -4.98 14.90 -11.76
C SER A 43 -4.73 14.69 -10.27
N CYS A 44 -3.96 13.65 -9.90
CA CYS A 44 -3.66 13.27 -8.52
C CYS A 44 -2.14 13.42 -8.29
N PRO A 45 -1.61 14.66 -8.24
CA PRO A 45 -0.20 14.86 -7.91
C PRO A 45 0.08 14.39 -6.47
N PRO A 46 1.26 13.83 -6.19
CA PRO A 46 1.64 13.48 -4.83
C PRO A 46 1.75 14.74 -3.95
N THR A 47 1.47 14.59 -2.66
CA THR A 47 1.66 15.65 -1.68
C THR A 47 2.91 15.34 -0.86
N GLY A 48 3.94 16.21 -0.95
CA GLY A 48 5.18 16.06 -0.20
C GLY A 48 6.17 15.05 -0.80
N ILE A 49 7.02 14.49 0.07
CA ILE A 49 8.10 13.58 -0.30
C ILE A 49 7.52 12.19 -0.61
N VAL A 50 7.87 11.64 -1.78
CA VAL A 50 7.41 10.30 -2.20
C VAL A 50 8.31 9.19 -1.68
N SER A 51 9.64 9.39 -1.67
CA SER A 51 10.58 8.37 -1.20
C SER A 51 10.88 8.52 0.29
N LEU A 52 10.66 7.45 1.07
CA LEU A 52 10.98 7.40 2.50
C LEU A 52 12.41 6.95 2.81
N GLY A 53 13.25 6.81 1.77
CA GLY A 53 14.64 6.35 1.87
C GLY A 53 14.80 4.84 1.74
N ILE A 54 16.07 4.42 1.71
CA ILE A 54 16.49 3.01 1.61
C ILE A 54 16.86 2.51 3.00
N ARG A 55 16.47 1.28 3.31
CA ARG A 55 16.73 0.65 4.62
C ARG A 55 17.19 -0.79 4.45
N PRO A 56 18.12 -1.26 5.30
CA PRO A 56 18.54 -2.66 5.28
C PRO A 56 17.46 -3.55 5.89
N GLY A 57 17.39 -4.80 5.44
CA GLY A 57 16.46 -5.82 5.94
C GLY A 57 15.56 -6.37 4.84
N THR A 58 14.67 -7.30 5.21
CA THR A 58 13.65 -7.81 4.30
C THR A 58 12.52 -6.80 4.16
N LEU A 59 11.80 -6.82 3.03
CA LEU A 59 10.64 -5.94 2.81
C LEU A 59 9.63 -6.02 3.95
N ALA A 60 9.35 -7.25 4.40
CA ALA A 60 8.33 -7.51 5.40
C ALA A 60 8.73 -6.97 6.79
N ASP A 61 10.00 -7.12 7.19
CA ASP A 61 10.48 -6.63 8.48
C ASP A 61 10.52 -5.10 8.51
N VAL A 62 10.97 -4.48 7.42
CA VAL A 62 11.06 -3.02 7.32
C VAL A 62 9.67 -2.38 7.35
N LEU A 63 8.71 -2.89 6.58
CA LEU A 63 7.35 -2.34 6.55
C LEU A 63 6.60 -2.56 7.88
N ARG A 64 6.84 -3.68 8.58
CA ARG A 64 6.26 -3.92 9.91
C ARG A 64 6.75 -2.97 10.99
N GLN A 65 7.96 -2.42 10.82
CA GLN A 65 8.55 -1.46 11.74
C GLN A 65 8.28 -0.01 11.34
N GLU A 66 7.61 0.23 10.21
CA GLU A 66 7.29 1.57 9.75
C GLU A 66 6.26 2.24 10.67
N LYS A 67 6.48 3.52 10.96
CA LYS A 67 5.52 4.31 11.72
C LYS A 67 4.22 4.50 10.95
N TRP A 68 3.15 4.81 11.67
CA TRP A 68 1.89 5.18 11.04
C TRP A 68 1.98 6.57 10.37
N HIS A 69 1.69 6.64 9.06
CA HIS A 69 1.77 7.87 8.25
C HIS A 69 0.44 8.60 8.08
N ALA A 70 -0.64 8.17 8.74
CA ALA A 70 -1.90 8.92 8.68
C ALA A 70 -1.71 10.34 9.24
N SER A 71 -2.44 11.31 8.68
CA SER A 71 -2.38 12.70 9.15
C SER A 71 -2.83 12.81 10.60
N GLU A 72 -2.28 13.76 11.36
CA GLU A 72 -2.64 13.95 12.78
C GLU A 72 -4.16 14.10 12.98
N HIS A 73 -4.84 14.81 12.07
CA HIS A 73 -6.29 14.93 12.08
C HIS A 73 -6.99 13.57 12.00
N HIS A 74 -6.51 12.67 11.13
CA HIS A 74 -7.02 11.30 11.06
C HIS A 74 -6.68 10.51 12.32
N GLN A 75 -5.45 10.59 12.82
CA GLN A 75 -5.02 9.90 14.04
C GLN A 75 -5.87 10.28 15.26
N ARG A 76 -6.21 11.56 15.41
CA ARG A 76 -7.09 12.07 16.48
C ARG A 76 -8.55 11.62 16.32
N ARG A 77 -9.04 11.50 15.09
CA ARG A 77 -10.39 11.00 14.81
C ARG A 77 -10.51 9.50 15.06
N THR A 78 -9.45 8.76 14.79
CA THR A 78 -9.34 7.34 15.11
C THR A 78 -9.13 7.19 16.61
N ARG A 79 -10.17 6.84 17.35
CA ARG A 79 -10.09 6.81 18.83
C ARG A 79 -9.39 5.56 19.39
N VAL A 80 -9.16 4.53 18.56
CA VAL A 80 -8.50 3.29 18.98
C VAL A 80 -6.99 3.48 19.16
N LYS A 81 -6.43 2.86 20.19
CA LYS A 81 -4.98 2.89 20.51
C LYS A 81 -4.13 2.04 19.58
N ARG A 82 -4.66 0.92 19.10
CA ARG A 82 -3.97 0.03 18.15
C ARG A 82 -4.77 0.01 16.84
N VAL A 83 -4.09 0.28 15.75
CA VAL A 83 -4.68 0.31 14.41
C VAL A 83 -4.09 -0.83 13.61
N GLU A 84 -4.94 -1.67 13.03
CA GLU A 84 -4.55 -2.71 12.11
C GLU A 84 -4.50 -2.15 10.69
N LEU A 85 -3.36 -2.29 10.03
CA LEU A 85 -3.14 -1.84 8.66
C LEU A 85 -3.02 -3.07 7.75
N PRO A 86 -3.84 -3.17 6.69
CA PRO A 86 -3.69 -4.24 5.71
C PRO A 86 -2.29 -4.25 5.11
N PHE A 87 -1.69 -5.43 5.02
CA PHE A 87 -0.38 -5.62 4.43
C PHE A 87 -0.48 -6.69 3.33
N VAL A 88 -0.18 -6.27 2.11
CA VAL A 88 -0.14 -7.14 0.94
C VAL A 88 1.24 -7.06 0.29
N ARG A 89 1.66 -8.16 -0.33
CA ARG A 89 2.89 -8.23 -1.11
C ARG A 89 2.75 -9.17 -2.30
N ASP A 90 3.73 -9.15 -3.18
CA ASP A 90 3.84 -10.16 -4.23
C ASP A 90 4.20 -11.53 -3.66
N ALA A 91 3.64 -12.58 -4.28
CA ALA A 91 4.09 -13.95 -4.07
C ALA A 91 5.55 -14.07 -4.56
N VAL A 92 6.46 -14.49 -3.68
CA VAL A 92 7.88 -14.66 -4.01
C VAL A 92 8.18 -16.12 -4.34
N ASN A 93 7.53 -17.04 -3.64
CA ASN A 93 7.73 -18.47 -3.78
C ASN A 93 6.60 -19.13 -4.57
N ALA A 94 6.95 -20.20 -5.29
CA ALA A 94 5.97 -21.00 -5.99
C ALA A 94 5.01 -21.68 -4.99
N GLY A 95 3.71 -21.60 -5.28
CA GLY A 95 2.66 -22.23 -4.46
C GLY A 95 2.13 -21.39 -3.32
N GLU A 96 2.60 -20.15 -3.14
CA GLU A 96 1.93 -19.19 -2.26
C GLU A 96 0.50 -18.93 -2.73
N ARG A 97 -0.44 -18.93 -1.79
CA ARG A 97 -1.86 -18.68 -2.07
C ARG A 97 -2.19 -17.23 -1.80
N GLY A 98 -2.90 -16.62 -2.73
CA GLY A 98 -3.31 -15.23 -2.67
C GLY A 98 -4.27 -14.89 -3.79
N ASP A 99 -4.59 -13.61 -3.92
CA ASP A 99 -5.46 -13.10 -4.97
C ASP A 99 -4.71 -13.04 -6.30
N ILE A 100 -5.34 -13.51 -7.36
CA ILE A 100 -4.79 -13.42 -8.71
C ILE A 100 -5.27 -12.11 -9.34
N ILE A 101 -4.34 -11.21 -9.61
CA ILE A 101 -4.62 -9.86 -10.15
C ILE A 101 -3.86 -9.64 -11.46
N ARG A 102 -4.47 -8.91 -12.40
CA ARG A 102 -3.89 -8.63 -13.71
C ARG A 102 -3.33 -7.22 -13.79
N ASP A 103 -2.22 -6.98 -13.11
CA ASP A 103 -1.59 -5.67 -13.03
C ASP A 103 -0.06 -5.72 -13.20
N LEU A 104 0.54 -6.88 -13.50
CA LEU A 104 1.97 -6.98 -13.78
C LEU A 104 2.27 -6.37 -15.17
N PRO A 105 2.97 -5.24 -15.27
CA PRO A 105 3.16 -4.55 -16.54
C PRO A 105 4.12 -5.32 -17.46
N LEU A 106 3.66 -5.67 -18.66
CA LEU A 106 4.51 -6.19 -19.73
C LEU A 106 4.90 -5.08 -20.72
N SER A 107 3.98 -4.14 -20.97
CA SER A 107 4.22 -3.00 -21.85
C SER A 107 3.40 -1.78 -21.40
N PHE A 108 4.07 -0.62 -21.36
CA PHE A 108 3.44 0.68 -21.13
C PHE A 108 3.12 1.44 -22.43
N ASP A 109 3.35 0.84 -23.60
CA ASP A 109 3.05 1.45 -24.90
C ASP A 109 1.55 1.84 -24.98
N PRO A 110 1.21 3.11 -25.28
CA PRO A 110 -0.18 3.53 -25.40
C PRO A 110 -0.96 2.83 -26.51
N GLU A 111 -0.31 2.36 -27.58
CA GLU A 111 -0.96 1.61 -28.67
C GLU A 111 -1.15 0.13 -28.31
N ARG A 112 -0.27 -0.43 -27.48
CA ARG A 112 -0.29 -1.83 -27.07
C ARG A 112 0.09 -2.01 -25.60
N ARG A 113 -0.80 -1.54 -24.73
CA ARG A 113 -0.64 -1.65 -23.28
C ARG A 113 -0.96 -3.08 -22.84
N GLU A 114 0.00 -3.75 -22.22
CA GLU A 114 -0.12 -5.17 -21.87
C GLU A 114 0.19 -5.44 -20.40
N TYR A 115 -0.61 -6.31 -19.82
CA TYR A 115 -0.53 -6.75 -18.44
C TYR A 115 -0.66 -8.25 -18.33
N ASP A 116 0.17 -8.84 -17.48
CA ASP A 116 0.10 -10.22 -17.05
C ASP A 116 -0.51 -10.35 -15.65
N TRP A 117 -0.74 -11.59 -15.26
CA TRP A 117 -1.23 -11.98 -13.95
C TRP A 117 -0.08 -12.09 -12.95
N ARG A 118 -0.32 -11.62 -11.73
CA ARG A 118 0.50 -11.93 -10.56
C ARG A 118 -0.37 -12.38 -9.39
N THR A 119 0.25 -13.10 -8.46
CA THR A 119 -0.39 -13.50 -7.20
C THR A 119 -0.01 -12.50 -6.11
N MET A 120 -1.00 -11.87 -5.50
CA MET A 120 -0.86 -10.96 -4.36
C MET A 120 -1.23 -11.71 -3.08
N VAL A 121 -0.31 -11.74 -2.13
CA VAL A 121 -0.45 -12.46 -0.86
C VAL A 121 -0.80 -11.47 0.25
N HIS A 122 -1.78 -11.83 1.08
CA HIS A 122 -2.12 -11.09 2.29
C HIS A 122 -1.25 -11.58 3.44
N GLU A 123 -0.48 -10.66 4.01
CA GLU A 123 0.27 -10.88 5.24
C GLU A 123 -0.61 -10.56 6.46
N PRO A 124 -0.27 -11.07 7.65
CA PRO A 124 -0.86 -10.58 8.88
C PRO A 124 -0.73 -9.05 8.96
N ALA A 125 -1.84 -8.39 9.32
CA ALA A 125 -1.91 -6.93 9.38
C ALA A 125 -0.80 -6.34 10.26
N VAL A 126 -0.28 -5.18 9.86
CA VAL A 126 0.67 -4.43 10.68
C VAL A 126 -0.12 -3.69 11.76
N VAL A 127 0.21 -3.95 13.01
CA VAL A 127 -0.40 -3.26 14.15
C VAL A 127 0.48 -2.07 14.52
N VAL A 128 -0.09 -0.87 14.45
CA VAL A 128 0.60 0.37 14.83
C VAL A 128 -0.09 1.03 16.00
N ASP A 129 0.69 1.70 16.85
CA ASP A 129 0.16 2.49 17.95
C ASP A 129 -0.29 3.87 17.46
N ASN A 130 -1.48 4.27 17.90
CA ASN A 130 -2.01 5.60 17.70
C ASN A 130 -1.72 6.47 18.93
N PRO A 131 -0.89 7.51 18.82
CA PRO A 131 -0.54 8.38 19.95
C PRO A 131 -1.72 9.16 20.52
N PHE A 132 -2.82 9.31 19.76
CA PHE A 132 -4.04 10.00 20.20
C PHE A 132 -5.19 9.04 20.57
N GLY A 133 -4.93 7.73 20.53
CA GLY A 133 -5.92 6.73 20.87
C GLY A 133 -6.29 6.77 22.35
N VAL A 134 -7.59 6.69 22.64
CA VAL A 134 -8.15 6.73 24.00
C VAL A 134 -8.90 5.46 24.37
N THR A 135 -9.34 4.67 23.37
CA THR A 135 -10.03 3.39 23.57
C THR A 135 -9.15 2.24 23.12
N ASP A 136 -9.24 1.10 23.78
CA ASP A 136 -8.60 -0.11 23.27
C ASP A 136 -9.28 -0.56 21.97
N ALA A 137 -8.52 -1.17 21.07
CA ALA A 137 -9.08 -1.73 19.85
C ALA A 137 -10.09 -2.83 20.23
N PRO A 138 -11.26 -2.88 19.57
CA PRO A 138 -12.18 -3.98 19.77
C PRO A 138 -11.50 -5.29 19.32
N PRO A 139 -11.91 -6.46 19.84
CA PRO A 139 -11.24 -7.72 19.54
C PRO A 139 -11.20 -7.99 18.02
N PRO A 140 -10.13 -8.64 17.52
CA PRO A 140 -10.02 -8.98 16.11
C PRO A 140 -11.24 -9.79 15.66
N GLY A 141 -11.82 -9.45 14.50
CA GLY A 141 -13.05 -10.04 13.98
C GLY A 141 -14.35 -9.32 14.35
N SER A 142 -14.29 -8.20 15.08
CA SER A 142 -15.45 -7.33 15.35
C SER A 142 -15.71 -6.26 14.29
N ALA A 143 -14.86 -6.18 13.26
CA ALA A 143 -15.10 -5.33 12.10
C ALA A 143 -16.40 -5.80 11.43
N HIS A 144 -17.39 -4.90 11.39
CA HIS A 144 -18.64 -5.15 10.69
C HIS A 144 -18.32 -5.23 9.19
N GLU A 145 -18.15 -6.44 8.66
CA GLU A 145 -18.07 -6.67 7.22
C GLU A 145 -19.51 -6.61 6.65
N PRO A 146 -19.90 -5.54 5.95
CA PRO A 146 -21.27 -5.43 5.42
C PRO A 146 -21.56 -6.46 4.31
N MET A 147 -20.55 -7.13 3.77
CA MET A 147 -20.67 -8.07 2.65
C MET A 147 -20.80 -9.54 3.05
N THR A 148 -20.52 -9.93 4.30
CA THR A 148 -20.62 -11.33 4.74
C THR A 148 -22.06 -11.85 4.73
N LEU A 149 -23.06 -10.95 4.68
CA LEU A 149 -24.49 -11.28 4.64
C LEU A 149 -24.98 -11.74 3.24
N LEU A 150 -24.16 -11.60 2.19
CA LEU A 150 -24.52 -11.97 0.81
C LEU A 150 -23.96 -13.33 0.36
N GLU A 151 -23.07 -13.95 1.14
CA GLU A 151 -22.43 -15.22 0.76
C GLU A 151 -23.11 -16.47 1.35
N ALA A 152 -24.18 -16.29 2.13
CA ALA A 152 -25.01 -17.39 2.62
C ALA A 152 -26.23 -17.61 1.69
N ARG A 153 -26.00 -18.23 0.53
CA ARG A 153 -27.08 -18.90 -0.22
C ARG A 153 -26.60 -20.08 -1.04
#